data_AF-A0A3D1S5Y5-F1
#
_entry.id   AF-A0A3D1S5Y5-F1
#
_cell.length_a   1.000
_cell.length_b   1.000
_cell.length_c   1.000
_cell.angle_alpha   90.00
_cell.angle_beta   90.00
_cell.angle_gamma   90.00
#
_symmetry.space_group_name_H-M   'P 1'
#
loop_
_entity.id
_entity.type
_entity.pdbx_description
1 polymer ?
#
loop_
_entity_poly.entity_id
_entity_poly.type
_entity_poly.pdbx_seq_one_letter_code
_entity_poly.pdbx_strand_id
1 'polypeptide(L)' 'SGLGNIFPEGYPVAVIASVVRDEGQPFATVKATPLARLDRLRYLLLLGRENTPLETRNE' A
#
# COMPACT_ATOMS: atom_id res chain seq x y z
N SER A 1 4.78 -1.34 -3.20
CA SER A 1 5.16 -1.91 -4.51
C SER A 1 4.42 -1.25 -5.66
N GLY A 2 3.18 -0.77 -5.48
CA GLY A 2 2.43 -0.13 -6.57
C GLY A 2 1.95 -1.10 -7.67
N LEU A 3 2.32 -2.39 -7.62
CA LEU A 3 2.11 -3.37 -8.69
C LEU A 3 0.64 -3.63 -9.06
N GLY A 4 -0.29 -3.34 -8.14
CA GLY A 4 -1.72 -3.46 -8.40
C GLY A 4 -2.35 -2.23 -9.08
N ASN A 5 -1.62 -1.11 -9.23
CA ASN A 5 -2.15 0.19 -9.67
C ASN A 5 -3.36 0.70 -8.85
N ILE A 6 -3.45 0.30 -7.57
CA ILE A 6 -4.49 0.72 -6.62
C ILE A 6 -3.95 1.77 -5.64
N PHE A 7 -2.72 1.57 -5.16
CA PHE A 7 -2.05 2.47 -4.22
C PHE A 7 -0.73 2.97 -4.80
N PRO A 8 -0.31 4.20 -4.48
CA PRO A 8 0.99 4.71 -4.88
C PRO A 8 2.13 3.81 -4.39
N GLU A 9 3.21 3.78 -5.15
CA GLU A 9 4.44 3.17 -4.68
C GLU A 9 4.97 3.92 -3.44
N GLY A 10 5.60 3.18 -2.51
CA GLY A 10 6.18 3.77 -1.30
C GLY A 10 5.17 4.24 -0.25
N TYR A 11 3.86 4.13 -0.49
CA TYR A 11 2.86 4.54 0.51
C TYR A 11 3.02 3.71 1.80
N PRO A 12 3.20 4.35 2.97
CA PRO A 12 3.51 3.67 4.21
C PRO A 12 2.30 2.88 4.73
N VAL A 13 2.49 1.62 5.09
CA VAL A 13 1.39 0.70 5.49
C VAL A 13 1.56 0.12 6.89
N ALA A 14 2.75 -0.36 7.23
CA ALA A 14 3.00 -1.10 8.45
C ALA A 14 4.50 -1.16 8.79
N VAL A 15 4.81 -1.51 10.03
CA VAL A 15 6.17 -1.87 10.50
C VAL A 15 6.23 -3.38 10.72
N ILE A 16 7.33 -4.03 10.34
CA ILE A 16 7.50 -5.48 10.52
C ILE A 16 7.54 -5.80 12.03
N ALA A 17 6.71 -6.75 12.45
CA ALA A 17 6.64 -7.25 13.82
C ALA A 17 7.41 -8.57 13.98
N SER A 18 7.31 -9.47 13.00
CA SER A 18 8.06 -10.72 12.99
C SER A 18 8.18 -11.31 11.59
N VAL A 19 9.23 -12.10 11.35
CA VAL A 19 9.42 -12.89 10.13
C VAL A 19 9.61 -14.34 10.52
N VAL A 20 8.81 -15.24 9.97
CA VAL A 20 8.92 -16.69 10.16
C VAL A 20 9.29 -17.32 8.83
N ARG A 21 10.43 -18.03 8.79
CA ARG A 21 10.81 -18.88 7.68
C ARG A 21 10.80 -20.32 8.14
N ASP A 22 9.95 -21.10 7.49
CA ASP A 22 9.84 -22.53 7.65
C ASP A 22 10.47 -23.18 6.42
N GLU A 23 11.46 -24.04 6.61
CA GLU A 23 12.17 -24.72 5.51
C GLU A 23 11.24 -25.64 4.70
N GLY A 24 10.09 -26.02 5.27
CA GLY A 24 9.04 -26.75 4.57
C GLY A 24 8.15 -25.88 3.67
N GLN A 25 8.29 -24.54 3.69
CA GLN A 25 7.46 -23.62 2.94
C GLN A 25 8.27 -22.77 1.96
N PRO A 26 7.78 -22.55 0.72
CA PRO A 26 8.52 -21.79 -0.29
C PRO A 26 8.61 -20.29 0.01
N PHE A 27 7.83 -19.78 0.96
CA PHE A 27 7.76 -18.37 1.30
C PHE A 27 7.81 -18.12 2.80
N ALA A 28 8.34 -16.95 3.17
CA ALA A 28 8.33 -16.48 4.55
C ALA A 28 6.95 -15.91 4.90
N THR A 29 6.50 -16.15 6.13
CA THR A 29 5.35 -15.44 6.70
C THR A 29 5.83 -14.22 7.48
N VAL A 30 5.34 -13.04 7.11
CA VAL A 30 5.66 -11.78 7.79
C VAL A 30 4.42 -11.27 8.51
N LYS A 31 4.54 -11.02 9.81
CA LYS A 31 3.54 -10.27 10.58
C LYS A 31 4.00 -8.83 10.68
N ALA A 32 3.06 -7.90 10.50
CA ALA A 32 3.35 -6.47 10.55
C ALA A 32 2.31 -5.74 11.40
N THR A 33 2.75 -4.69 12.09
CA THR A 33 1.90 -3.79 12.87
C THR A 33 1.47 -2.63 11.97
N PRO A 34 0.16 -2.42 11.75
CA PRO A 34 -0.33 -1.31 10.93
C PRO A 34 0.11 0.04 11.49
N LEU A 35 0.44 0.98 10.60
CA LEU A 35 0.72 2.37 11.00
C LEU A 35 -0.57 3.12 11.35
N ALA A 36 -1.68 2.75 10.70
CA ALA A 36 -2.97 3.40 10.89
C ALA A 36 -3.67 2.83 12.14
N ARG A 37 -4.18 3.74 12.97
CA ARG A 37 -5.06 3.42 14.10
C ARG A 37 -6.50 3.69 13.68
N LEU A 38 -7.09 2.73 12.98
CA LEU A 38 -8.40 2.90 12.35
C LEU A 38 -9.52 3.14 13.36
N ASP A 39 -9.36 2.66 14.59
CA ASP A 39 -10.26 2.88 15.72
C ASP A 39 -10.36 4.34 16.18
N ARG A 40 -9.44 5.22 15.74
CA ARG A 40 -9.37 6.64 16.16
C ARG A 40 -9.28 7.61 15.00
N LEU A 41 -9.54 7.16 13.78
CA LEU A 41 -9.48 8.02 12.60
C LEU A 41 -10.70 8.96 12.56
N ARG A 42 -10.44 10.27 12.55
CA ARG A 42 -11.47 11.32 12.37
C ARG A 42 -11.59 11.81 10.93
N TYR A 43 -10.53 11.64 10.15
CA TYR A 43 -10.42 12.14 8.79
C TYR A 43 -9.79 11.06 7.91
N LEU A 44 -10.21 11.02 6.65
CA LEU A 44 -9.68 10.14 5.63
C LEU A 44 -9.33 10.99 4.40
N LEU A 45 -8.26 10.60 3.71
CA LEU A 45 -7.91 11.14 2.41
C LEU A 45 -8.22 10.10 1.34
N LEU A 46 -9.11 10.45 0.42
CA LEU A 46 -9.37 9.64 -0.78
C LEU A 46 -8.29 9.96 -1.81
N LEU A 47 -7.51 8.96 -2.18
CA LEU A 47 -6.52 9.07 -3.25
C LEU A 47 -7.21 8.74 -4.58
N GLY A 48 -7.33 9.74 -5.45
CA GLY A 48 -7.82 9.56 -6.83
C GLY A 48 -6.72 9.01 -7.75
N ARG A 49 -7.12 8.40 -8.87
CA ARG A 49 -6.18 7.95 -9.91
C ARG A 49 -5.87 9.12 -10.84
N GLU A 50 -4.74 9.80 -10.66
CA GLU A 50 -4.23 10.74 -11.67
C GLU A 50 -3.30 10.04 -12.66
N ASN A 51 -3.86 9.13 -13.48
CA ASN A 51 -3.11 8.52 -14.60
C ASN A 51 -3.85 8.71 -15.94
N THR A 52 -4.58 9.82 -16.10
CA THR A 52 -4.99 10.24 -17.44
C THR A 52 -4.05 11.37 -17.84
N PRO A 53 -3.08 11.15 -18.76
CA PRO A 53 -2.42 12.26 -19.41
C PRO A 53 -3.53 13.15 -19.94
N LEU A 54 -3.51 14.43 -19.59
CA LEU A 54 -4.34 15.42 -20.25
C LEU A 54 -3.91 15.39 -21.72
N GLU A 55 -4.61 14.64 -22.58
CA GLU A 55 -4.46 14.85 -24.02
C GLU A 55 -4.88 16.29 -24.25
N THR A 56 -3.88 17.14 -24.46
CA THR A 56 -4.03 18.45 -25.10
C THR A 56 -4.60 18.18 -26.48
N ARG A 57 -5.93 18.11 -26.55
CA ARG A 57 -6.66 18.23 -27.80
C ARG A 57 -6.56 19.69 -28.21
N ASN A 58 -5.47 20.00 -28.91
CA ASN A 58 -5.31 21.26 -29.61
C ASN A 58 -6.29 21.23 -30.79
N GLU A 59 -7.25 22.15 -30.76
CA GLU A 59 -8.03 22.57 -31.93
C GLU A 59 -7.15 23.36 -32.91
#